data_AF-E5AMV8-F1
#
_entry.id   AF-E5AMV8-F1
#
_cell.length_a   1.000
_cell.length_b   1.000
_cell.length_c   1.000
_cell.angle_alpha   90.00
_cell.angle_beta   90.00
_cell.angle_gamma   90.00
#
_symmetry.space_group_name_H-M   'P 1'
#
loop_
_entity.id
_entity.type
_entity.pdbx_description
1 polymer ?
#
loop_
_entity_poly.entity_id
_entity_poly.type
_entity_poly.pdbx_seq_one_letter_code
_entity_poly.pdbx_strand_id
1 'polypeptide(L)'
;MATYKPLKNQLVNKNIANIAAADSRLAVVINESRKGNVNFSIGRGTVNEPDYLGKLWVGDGAKKTSDGSGWISADGTRVYRPPVKKVSPYAVTSIQANFEIYRINAVTGQRVKIGNGHLNVID
;
A
#
# COMPACT_ATOMS: atom_id res chain seq x y z
N MET A 1 -24.73 16.61 16.14
CA MET A 1 -23.97 15.44 15.62
C MET A 1 -22.49 15.81 15.51
N ALA A 2 -21.66 15.43 16.48
CA ALA A 2 -20.24 15.83 16.55
C ALA A 2 -19.24 14.63 16.58
N THR A 3 -19.73 13.40 16.45
CA THR A 3 -18.97 12.17 16.73
C THR A 3 -18.48 11.39 15.50
N TYR A 4 -19.02 11.64 14.31
CA TYR A 4 -18.73 10.80 13.12
C TYR A 4 -17.30 10.94 12.58
N LYS A 5 -16.78 12.16 12.43
CA LYS A 5 -15.41 12.39 11.91
C LYS A 5 -14.33 11.85 12.85
N PRO A 6 -14.39 12.08 14.19
CA PRO A 6 -13.43 11.50 15.13
C PRO A 6 -13.38 9.97 15.09
N LEU A 7 -14.55 9.31 15.05
CA LEU A 7 -14.63 7.85 15.01
C LEU A 7 -14.03 7.27 13.72
N LYS A 8 -14.30 7.91 12.56
CA LYS A 8 -13.72 7.51 11.28
C LYS A 8 -12.19 7.59 11.31
N ASN A 9 -11.63 8.67 11.85
CA ASN A 9 -10.18 8.84 11.95
C ASN A 9 -9.55 7.82 12.92
N GLN A 10 -10.20 7.54 14.06
CA GLN A 10 -9.75 6.50 14.99
C GLN A 10 -9.71 5.13 14.33
N LEU A 11 -10.75 4.79 13.55
CA LEU A 11 -10.81 3.52 12.82
C LEU A 11 -9.71 3.40 11.78
N VAL A 12 -9.47 4.46 10.99
CA VAL A 12 -8.36 4.51 10.01
C VAL A 12 -7.02 4.30 10.70
N ASN A 13 -6.77 5.00 11.81
CA ASN A 13 -5.52 4.88 12.56
C ASN A 13 -5.34 3.46 13.13
N LYS A 14 -6.40 2.85 13.67
CA LYS A 14 -6.36 1.47 14.16
C LYS A 14 -6.08 0.48 13.05
N ASN A 15 -6.71 0.64 11.88
CA ASN A 15 -6.48 -0.23 10.73
C ASN A 15 -5.03 -0.16 10.25
N ILE A 16 -4.47 1.05 10.14
CA ILE A 16 -3.07 1.25 9.75
C ILE A 16 -2.11 0.63 10.79
N ALA A 17 -2.41 0.77 12.09
CA ALA A 17 -1.62 0.15 13.15
C ALA A 17 -1.67 -1.39 13.08
N ASN A 18 -2.85 -1.98 12.84
CA ASN A 18 -3.00 -3.42 12.69
C ASN A 18 -2.22 -3.96 11.49
N ILE A 19 -2.24 -3.24 10.36
CA ILE A 19 -1.48 -3.61 9.16
C ILE A 19 0.03 -3.57 9.41
N ALA A 20 0.51 -2.52 10.09
CA ALA A 20 1.92 -2.42 10.47
C ALA A 20 2.34 -3.54 11.43
N ALA A 21 1.45 -3.97 12.33
CA ALA A 21 1.72 -5.06 13.26
C ALA A 21 1.70 -6.44 12.59
N ALA A 22 0.97 -6.60 11.47
CA ALA A 22 0.81 -7.88 10.78
C ALA A 22 2.06 -8.31 9.99
N ASP A 23 2.81 -7.36 9.41
CA ASP A 23 4.06 -7.63 8.70
C ASP A 23 4.99 -6.41 8.74
N SER A 24 6.26 -6.62 9.08
CA SER A 24 7.25 -5.57 9.22
C SER A 24 7.52 -4.81 7.92
N ARG A 25 7.35 -5.45 6.75
CA ARG A 25 7.51 -4.81 5.43
C ARG A 25 6.38 -3.82 5.17
N LEU A 26 5.16 -4.12 5.62
CA LEU A 26 4.03 -3.16 5.55
C LEU A 26 4.22 -2.00 6.54
N ALA A 27 4.83 -2.25 7.69
CA ALA A 27 5.24 -1.19 8.61
C ALA A 27 6.25 -0.23 7.96
N VAL A 28 7.21 -0.75 7.18
CA VAL A 28 8.14 0.09 6.39
C VAL A 28 7.37 0.98 5.41
N VAL A 29 6.36 0.46 4.70
CA VAL A 29 5.52 1.29 3.81
C VAL A 29 4.94 2.48 4.54
N ILE A 30 4.33 2.26 5.70
CA ILE A 30 3.69 3.32 6.48
C ILE A 30 4.72 4.33 7.00
N ASN A 31 5.85 3.85 7.53
CA ASN A 31 6.86 4.69 8.15
C ASN A 31 7.61 5.56 7.14
N GLU A 32 8.02 4.99 6.00
CA GLU A 32 8.74 5.72 4.96
C GLU A 32 7.85 6.75 4.27
N SER A 33 6.56 6.44 4.07
CA SER A 33 5.60 7.38 3.51
C SER A 33 5.37 8.60 4.41
N ARG A 34 5.44 8.43 5.74
CA ARG A 34 5.35 9.54 6.71
C ARG A 34 6.59 10.46 6.66
N LYS A 35 7.74 9.94 6.24
CA LYS A 35 8.97 10.71 6.02
C LYS A 35 8.98 11.45 4.67
N GLY A 36 7.97 11.26 3.82
CA GLY A 36 7.87 11.88 2.50
C GLY A 36 8.59 11.09 1.39
N ASN A 37 9.03 9.86 1.65
CA ASN A 37 9.67 9.03 0.64
C ASN A 37 8.62 8.46 -0.32
N VAL A 38 8.71 8.86 -1.59
CA VAL A 38 7.71 8.47 -2.61
C VAL A 38 7.96 7.10 -3.22
N ASN A 39 9.19 6.57 -3.18
CA ASN A 39 9.56 5.25 -3.66
C ASN A 39 10.68 4.68 -2.79
N PHE A 40 10.53 3.44 -2.30
CA PHE A 40 11.53 2.81 -1.43
C PHE A 40 11.40 1.29 -1.45
N SER A 41 12.49 0.59 -1.13
CA SER A 41 12.47 -0.87 -0.99
C SER A 41 11.79 -1.27 0.31
N ILE A 42 11.01 -2.36 0.28
CA ILE A 42 10.50 -3.02 1.49
C ILE A 42 11.11 -4.42 1.67
N GLY A 43 12.20 -4.71 0.94
CA GLY A 43 12.93 -5.96 1.03
C GLY A 43 12.65 -6.92 -0.12
N ARG A 44 12.77 -8.22 0.19
CA ARG A 44 12.59 -9.33 -0.73
C ARG A 44 11.49 -10.26 -0.21
N GLY A 45 10.86 -11.01 -1.11
CA GLY A 45 9.93 -12.07 -0.75
C GLY A 45 9.76 -13.10 -1.87
N THR A 46 9.25 -14.27 -1.54
CA THR A 46 8.99 -15.36 -2.51
C THR A 46 7.73 -15.09 -3.33
N VAL A 47 7.51 -15.85 -4.41
CA VAL A 47 6.37 -15.67 -5.33
C VAL A 47 4.99 -15.63 -4.66
N ASN A 48 4.82 -16.24 -3.50
CA ASN A 48 3.53 -16.33 -2.79
C ASN A 48 3.29 -15.16 -1.81
N GLU A 49 4.34 -14.48 -1.36
CA GLU A 49 4.22 -13.42 -0.35
C GLU A 49 3.57 -12.13 -0.86
N PRO A 50 3.83 -11.65 -2.09
CA PRO A 50 3.24 -10.42 -2.58
C PRO A 50 1.72 -10.42 -2.51
N ASP A 51 1.06 -11.51 -2.91
CA ASP A 51 -0.40 -11.59 -2.93
C ASP A 51 -0.97 -11.64 -1.51
N TYR A 52 -0.31 -12.36 -0.61
CA TYR A 52 -0.68 -12.39 0.81
C TYR A 52 -0.58 -11.00 1.45
N LEU A 53 0.57 -10.33 1.29
CA LEU A 53 0.77 -8.97 1.78
C LEU A 53 -0.16 -7.99 1.09
N GLY A 54 -0.44 -8.18 -0.19
CA GLY A 54 -1.34 -7.35 -0.98
C GLY A 54 -2.75 -7.35 -0.39
N LYS A 55 -3.26 -8.54 -0.02
CA LYS A 55 -4.56 -8.70 0.65
C LYS A 55 -4.59 -7.99 2.01
N LEU A 56 -3.56 -8.18 2.84
CA LEU A 56 -3.44 -7.44 4.11
C LEU A 56 -3.40 -5.93 3.89
N TRP A 57 -2.67 -5.49 2.86
CA TRP A 57 -2.46 -4.09 2.55
C TRP A 57 -3.73 -3.38 2.11
N VAL A 58 -4.56 -3.98 1.26
CA VAL A 58 -5.81 -3.35 0.79
C VAL A 58 -6.98 -3.60 1.73
N GLY A 59 -6.94 -4.72 2.47
CA GLY A 59 -7.97 -5.12 3.43
C GLY A 59 -9.31 -5.50 2.79
N ASP A 60 -10.27 -5.82 3.64
CA ASP A 60 -11.62 -6.22 3.21
C ASP A 60 -12.34 -5.11 2.43
N GLY A 61 -13.19 -5.53 1.49
CA GLY A 61 -13.94 -4.61 0.63
C GLY A 61 -13.09 -3.93 -0.44
N ALA A 62 -11.82 -4.34 -0.60
CA ALA A 62 -10.99 -3.90 -1.71
C ALA A 62 -11.61 -4.26 -3.06
N LYS A 63 -11.37 -3.39 -4.05
CA LYS A 63 -11.91 -3.54 -5.41
C LYS A 63 -10.76 -3.54 -6.40
N LYS A 64 -10.97 -4.13 -7.59
CA LYS A 64 -10.01 -3.96 -8.68
C LYS A 64 -9.92 -2.48 -9.06
N THR A 65 -8.72 -2.03 -9.37
CA THR A 65 -8.52 -0.72 -9.97
C THR A 65 -9.19 -0.67 -11.35
N SER A 66 -9.58 0.52 -11.81
CA SER A 66 -10.28 0.69 -13.09
C SER A 66 -9.49 0.18 -14.30
N ASP A 67 -8.17 0.26 -14.23
CA ASP A 67 -7.23 -0.28 -15.22
C ASP A 67 -6.96 -1.78 -15.06
N GLY A 68 -7.57 -2.44 -14.08
CA GLY A 68 -7.43 -3.88 -13.80
C GLY A 68 -6.05 -4.31 -13.28
N SER A 69 -5.09 -3.39 -13.15
CA SER A 69 -3.69 -3.74 -12.84
C SER A 69 -3.40 -3.89 -11.35
N GLY A 70 -4.40 -3.79 -10.49
CA GLY A 70 -4.25 -4.05 -9.06
C GLY A 70 -5.55 -3.96 -8.27
N TRP A 71 -5.39 -3.78 -6.96
CA TRP A 71 -6.48 -3.67 -6.00
C TRP A 71 -6.36 -2.37 -5.21
N ILE A 72 -7.49 -1.73 -4.93
CA ILE A 72 -7.59 -0.52 -4.13
C ILE A 72 -8.43 -0.80 -2.89
N SER A 73 -7.97 -0.31 -1.74
CA SER A 73 -8.71 -0.40 -0.47
C SER A 73 -10.07 0.29 -0.56
N ALA A 74 -11.03 -0.14 0.27
CA ALA A 74 -12.39 0.41 0.26
C ALA A 74 -12.44 1.93 0.51
N ASP A 75 -11.49 2.46 1.26
CA ASP A 75 -11.35 3.90 1.56
C ASP A 75 -10.51 4.66 0.51
N GLY A 76 -9.99 3.98 -0.51
CA GLY A 76 -9.22 4.57 -1.61
C GLY A 76 -7.78 4.97 -1.27
N THR A 77 -7.33 4.76 -0.03
CA THR A 77 -6.05 5.28 0.48
C THR A 77 -4.86 4.38 0.17
N ARG A 78 -5.09 3.11 -0.18
CA ARG A 78 -4.04 2.11 -0.38
C ARG A 78 -4.28 1.35 -1.69
N VAL A 79 -3.22 1.13 -2.45
CA VAL A 79 -3.25 0.29 -3.65
C VAL A 79 -2.17 -0.77 -3.55
N TYR A 80 -2.54 -1.98 -3.94
CA TYR A 80 -1.61 -3.07 -4.20
C TYR A 80 -1.56 -3.33 -5.71
N ARG A 81 -0.35 -3.34 -6.30
CA ARG A 81 -0.12 -3.82 -7.66
C ARG A 81 0.65 -5.14 -7.59
N PRO A 82 0.15 -6.23 -8.19
CA PRO A 82 0.83 -7.52 -8.22
C PRO A 82 2.23 -7.47 -8.85
N PRO A 83 3.05 -8.52 -8.64
CA PRO A 83 4.36 -8.62 -9.25
C PRO A 83 4.32 -8.45 -10.76
N VAL A 84 5.11 -7.51 -11.26
CA VAL A 84 5.33 -7.32 -12.71
C VAL A 84 6.81 -7.27 -13.00
N LYS A 85 7.18 -7.70 -14.21
CA LYS A 85 8.54 -7.47 -14.72
C LYS A 85 8.79 -5.97 -14.79
N LYS A 86 9.92 -5.52 -14.25
CA LYS A 86 10.35 -4.14 -14.28
C LYS A 86 11.77 -4.04 -14.80
N VAL A 87 11.95 -3.17 -15.79
CA VAL A 87 13.26 -2.74 -16.26
C VAL A 87 13.60 -1.47 -15.50
N SER A 88 14.36 -1.61 -14.40
CA SER A 88 14.77 -0.49 -13.56
C SER A 88 16.05 -0.84 -12.80
N PRO A 89 16.98 0.11 -12.59
CA PRO A 89 18.16 -0.11 -11.75
C PRO A 89 17.81 -0.48 -10.29
N TYR A 90 16.57 -0.23 -9.85
CA TYR A 90 16.09 -0.57 -8.51
C TYR A 90 15.43 -1.96 -8.41
N ALA A 91 15.23 -2.66 -9.54
CA ALA A 91 14.62 -3.98 -9.60
C ALA A 91 15.71 -5.06 -9.54
N VAL A 92 16.19 -5.38 -8.34
CA VAL A 92 17.31 -6.33 -8.12
C VAL A 92 17.02 -7.71 -8.71
N THR A 93 15.75 -8.13 -8.75
CA THR A 93 15.30 -9.40 -9.34
C THR A 93 14.56 -9.22 -10.67
N SER A 94 14.46 -7.98 -11.16
CA SER A 94 13.60 -7.60 -12.30
C SER A 94 12.09 -7.86 -12.12
N ILE A 95 11.62 -8.30 -10.96
CA ILE A 95 10.19 -8.50 -10.65
C ILE A 95 9.85 -7.80 -9.34
N GLN A 96 8.84 -6.92 -9.36
CA GLN A 96 8.43 -6.20 -8.17
C GLN A 96 6.91 -6.08 -8.05
N ALA A 97 6.43 -6.20 -6.82
CA ALA A 97 5.09 -5.76 -6.43
C ALA A 97 5.15 -4.38 -5.76
N ASN A 98 4.03 -3.65 -5.80
CA ASN A 98 3.93 -2.29 -5.27
C ASN A 98 2.87 -2.15 -4.19
N PHE A 99 3.23 -1.46 -3.12
CA PHE A 99 2.39 -1.13 -1.99
C PHE A 99 2.31 0.38 -1.88
N GLU A 100 1.28 0.95 -2.49
CA GLU A 100 1.11 2.39 -2.63
C GLU A 100 0.18 2.92 -1.55
N ILE A 101 0.50 4.09 -1.00
CA ILE A 101 -0.34 4.83 -0.06
C ILE A 101 -0.56 6.26 -0.57
N TYR A 102 -1.75 6.77 -0.30
CA TYR A 102 -2.22 8.04 -0.81
C TYR A 102 -2.80 8.93 0.29
N ARG A 103 -2.63 10.24 0.10
CA ARG A 103 -3.43 11.27 0.76
C ARG A 103 -4.57 11.66 -0.18
N ILE A 104 -5.79 11.68 0.33
CA ILE A 104 -6.98 12.12 -0.41
C ILE A 104 -7.33 13.53 0.08
N ASN A 105 -7.38 14.49 -0.85
CA ASN A 105 -7.91 15.81 -0.56
C ASN A 105 -9.40 15.71 -0.27
N ALA A 106 -9.83 16.10 0.93
CA ALA A 106 -11.21 15.96 1.39
C ALA A 106 -12.21 16.86 0.64
N VAL A 107 -11.73 17.89 -0.06
CA VAL A 107 -12.55 18.85 -0.81
C VAL A 107 -12.63 18.45 -2.29
N THR A 108 -11.50 18.17 -2.92
CA THR A 108 -11.44 17.90 -4.37
C THR A 108 -11.54 16.41 -4.71
N GLY A 109 -11.39 15.51 -3.73
CA GLY A 109 -11.24 14.08 -3.96
C GLY A 109 -9.92 13.69 -4.62
N GLN A 110 -9.03 14.66 -4.90
CA GLN A 110 -7.75 14.40 -5.55
C GLN A 110 -6.90 13.49 -4.68
N ARG A 111 -6.38 12.43 -5.30
CA ARG A 111 -5.55 11.42 -4.66
C ARG A 111 -4.07 11.67 -5.01
N VAL A 112 -3.25 11.95 -4.00
CA VAL A 112 -1.81 12.20 -4.15
C VAL A 112 -1.04 11.04 -3.54
N LYS A 113 -0.15 10.41 -4.31
CA LYS A 113 0.69 9.32 -3.82
C LYS A 113 1.72 9.88 -2.83
N ILE A 114 1.77 9.32 -1.64
CA ILE A 114 2.70 9.75 -0.59
C ILE A 114 3.73 8.67 -0.22
N GLY A 115 3.62 7.49 -0.83
CA GLY A 115 4.65 6.46 -0.74
C GLY A 115 4.34 5.25 -1.62
N ASN A 116 5.40 4.50 -1.92
CA ASN A 116 5.37 3.34 -2.79
C ASN A 116 6.47 2.36 -2.37
N GLY A 117 6.08 1.35 -1.61
CA GLY A 117 6.97 0.26 -1.23
C GLY A 117 7.12 -0.75 -2.36
N HIS A 118 8.36 -1.04 -2.75
CA HIS A 118 8.70 -2.03 -3.77
C HIS A 118 9.21 -3.30 -3.10
N LEU A 119 8.46 -4.40 -3.23
CA LEU A 119 8.91 -5.73 -2.81
C LEU A 119 9.56 -6.40 -4.00
N ASN A 120 10.86 -6.72 -3.89
CA ASN A 120 11.52 -7.53 -4.91
C ASN A 120 11.10 -8.99 -4.75
N VAL A 121 10.56 -9.59 -5.81
CA VAL A 121 10.18 -10.99 -5.78
C VAL A 121 11.38 -11.83 -6.19
N ILE A 122 11.78 -12.74 -5.30
CA ILE A 122 12.76 -13.79 -5.55
C ILE A 122 12.00 -15.10 -5.79
N ASP A 123 12.60 -15.98 -6.59
CA ASP A 123 12.08 -17.33 -6.86
C ASP A 123 12.01 -18.15 -5.56
#